data_AF-A0A1H7WBV6-F1
#
_entry.id   AF-A0A1H7WBV6-F1
#
_cell.length_a   1.000
_cell.length_b   1.000
_cell.length_c   1.000
_cell.angle_alpha   90.00
_cell.angle_beta   90.00
_cell.angle_gamma   90.00
#
_symmetry.space_group_name_H-M   'P 1'
#
loop_
_entity.id
_entity.type
_entity.pdbx_description
1 polymer ?
#
loop_
_entity_poly.entity_id
_entity_poly.type
_entity_poly.pdbx_seq_one_letter_code
_entity_poly.pdbx_strand_id
1 'polypeptide(L)'
;MKASQQLRNPENWQDFENLCKKLWGEIWKCPEIKKNGRQGQSQNGVDIYGIPKYESEYYGIQCKGKDLYTNKALTKNEIDKEINYALKFKPKLKKFYFATTANKDANIEEYIRIKNIEHIEKKIFEVHLYCWEDIVDLINENPDTYNFYVNSINFKSNNSVKVTFENGKSELEINPKFRESVIIYKPKIVPINEMTTTAFFGMFANQQKIFAPITTFHNYKIKINQSFAKFNIKIQNTGNAPIEEFKIILEINGDIDDLDKTNKIIPKYSLIEYNTITPDIYIDKEIQLISIIPKKNILVGDDIYISDEIFIKPLKEENVIVVNWKLISKSFKQNGELKITVIPDIKRVYNEILVEDPFKVGITKSEIDDFIIDIED
;
A
#
# COMPACT_ATOMS: atom_id res chain seq x y z
N MET A 1 -5.73 33.78 -23.13
CA MET A 1 -5.95 32.33 -23.35
C MET A 1 -5.56 31.61 -22.06
N LYS A 2 -6.45 30.81 -21.46
CA LYS A 2 -6.07 29.93 -20.35
C LYS A 2 -5.06 28.91 -20.87
N ALA A 3 -4.02 28.62 -20.10
CA ALA A 3 -3.04 27.60 -20.44
C ALA A 3 -3.77 26.29 -20.82
N SER A 4 -3.41 25.71 -21.96
CA SER A 4 -3.94 24.41 -22.39
C SER A 4 -3.53 23.38 -21.35
N GLN A 5 -4.52 22.86 -20.64
CA GLN A 5 -4.34 21.69 -19.80
C GLN A 5 -4.10 20.54 -20.78
N GLN A 6 -2.85 20.08 -20.91
CA GLN A 6 -2.56 18.89 -21.72
C GLN A 6 -3.29 17.70 -21.10
N LEU A 7 -4.39 17.29 -21.75
CA LEU A 7 -5.07 16.05 -21.41
C LEU A 7 -4.09 14.90 -21.64
N ARG A 8 -3.94 14.05 -20.62
CA ARG A 8 -3.08 12.86 -20.70
C ARG A 8 -3.71 11.84 -21.65
N ASN A 9 -2.89 11.06 -22.35
CA ASN A 9 -3.39 9.97 -23.18
C ASN A 9 -4.10 8.90 -22.32
N PRO A 10 -5.06 8.15 -22.89
CA PRO A 10 -5.60 6.96 -22.24
C PRO A 10 -4.49 5.92 -21.97
N GLU A 11 -4.56 5.25 -20.81
CA GLU A 11 -3.54 4.28 -20.37
C GLU A 11 -3.53 3.00 -21.21
N ASN A 12 -4.68 2.61 -21.76
CA ASN A 12 -4.84 1.41 -22.56
C ASN A 12 -5.78 1.68 -23.75
N TRP A 13 -5.73 0.77 -24.73
CA TRP A 13 -6.48 0.94 -25.97
C TRP A 13 -8.00 0.82 -25.77
N GLN A 14 -8.48 0.08 -24.77
CA GLN A 14 -9.91 -0.04 -24.47
C GLN A 14 -10.49 1.29 -23.94
N ASP A 15 -9.75 1.97 -23.07
CA ASP A 15 -10.09 3.29 -22.54
C ASP A 15 -10.09 4.32 -23.68
N PHE A 16 -9.15 4.22 -24.62
CA PHE A 16 -9.14 5.06 -25.82
C PHE A 16 -10.38 4.84 -26.69
N GLU A 17 -10.76 3.58 -26.98
CA GLU A 17 -12.00 3.32 -27.72
C GLU A 17 -13.25 3.83 -26.98
N ASN A 18 -13.28 3.73 -25.65
CA ASN A 18 -14.40 4.26 -24.85
C ASN A 18 -14.49 5.79 -24.96
N LEU A 19 -13.34 6.46 -24.90
CA LEU A 19 -13.22 7.90 -25.13
C LEU A 19 -13.71 8.27 -26.54
N CYS A 20 -13.22 7.60 -27.57
CA CYS A 20 -13.65 7.82 -28.95
C CYS A 20 -15.17 7.63 -29.09
N LYS A 21 -15.73 6.55 -28.53
CA LYS A 21 -17.18 6.30 -28.60
C LYS A 21 -17.96 7.45 -27.96
N LYS A 22 -17.53 7.95 -26.81
CA LYS A 22 -18.18 9.08 -26.13
C LYS A 22 -18.07 10.37 -26.95
N LEU A 23 -16.86 10.68 -27.42
CA LEU A 23 -16.54 11.87 -28.21
C LEU A 23 -17.37 11.94 -29.49
N TRP A 24 -17.27 10.92 -30.34
CA TRP A 24 -18.00 10.91 -31.60
C TRP A 24 -19.51 10.71 -31.40
N GLY A 25 -19.94 10.10 -30.28
CA GLY A 25 -21.35 10.08 -29.90
C GLY A 25 -21.92 11.48 -29.68
N GLU A 26 -21.17 12.37 -29.04
CA GLU A 26 -21.54 13.78 -28.84
C GLU A 26 -21.45 14.58 -30.14
N ILE A 27 -20.32 14.50 -30.86
CA ILE A 27 -20.10 15.21 -32.12
C ILE A 27 -21.18 14.85 -33.16
N TRP A 28 -21.46 13.55 -33.31
CA TRP A 28 -22.45 13.06 -34.26
C TRP A 28 -23.89 13.20 -33.74
N LYS A 29 -24.06 13.64 -32.48
CA LYS A 29 -25.36 13.64 -31.76
C LYS A 29 -26.07 12.29 -31.91
N CYS A 30 -25.29 11.22 -31.80
CA CYS A 30 -25.68 9.84 -32.05
C CYS A 30 -25.67 9.06 -30.71
N PRO A 31 -26.80 9.02 -29.97
CA PRO A 31 -26.89 8.27 -28.72
C PRO A 31 -26.74 6.75 -28.93
N GLU A 32 -27.01 6.26 -30.14
CA GLU A 32 -26.95 4.85 -30.49
C GLU A 32 -25.58 4.40 -31.03
N ILE A 33 -24.54 5.25 -30.93
CA ILE A 33 -23.18 4.88 -31.33
C ILE A 33 -22.71 3.62 -30.56
N LYS A 34 -22.09 2.68 -31.27
CA LYS A 34 -21.75 1.35 -30.73
C LYS A 34 -20.30 0.98 -31.04
N LYS A 35 -19.71 0.20 -30.14
CA LYS A 35 -18.51 -0.59 -30.46
C LYS A 35 -18.92 -1.79 -31.31
N ASN A 36 -18.07 -2.14 -32.27
CA ASN A 36 -18.31 -3.25 -33.18
C ASN A 36 -17.76 -4.55 -32.59
N GLY A 37 -18.62 -5.54 -32.34
CA GLY A 37 -18.19 -6.87 -31.90
C GLY A 37 -17.45 -6.92 -30.55
N ARG A 38 -16.96 -8.11 -30.20
CA ARG A 38 -16.09 -8.36 -29.04
C ARG A 38 -14.64 -8.49 -29.49
N GLN A 39 -13.70 -8.26 -28.56
CA GLN A 39 -12.28 -8.43 -28.80
C GLN A 39 -11.98 -9.83 -29.37
N GLY A 40 -11.24 -9.89 -30.48
CA GLY A 40 -10.89 -11.14 -31.18
C GLY A 40 -11.87 -11.56 -32.30
N GLN A 41 -13.00 -10.87 -32.47
CA GLN A 41 -13.85 -11.06 -33.65
C GLN A 41 -13.36 -10.21 -34.82
N SER A 42 -13.63 -10.64 -36.06
CA SER A 42 -13.35 -9.84 -37.25
C SER A 42 -14.25 -8.60 -37.26
N GLN A 43 -13.70 -7.46 -36.87
CA GLN A 43 -14.41 -6.16 -36.82
C GLN A 43 -14.38 -5.41 -38.17
N ASN A 44 -13.86 -6.05 -39.23
CA ASN A 44 -13.71 -5.44 -40.55
C ASN A 44 -13.01 -4.07 -40.49
N GLY A 45 -12.03 -3.89 -39.61
CA GLY A 45 -11.30 -2.63 -39.45
C GLY A 45 -12.16 -1.46 -38.98
N VAL A 46 -13.30 -1.71 -38.32
CA VAL A 46 -14.17 -0.68 -37.76
C VAL A 46 -14.45 -1.04 -36.30
N ASP A 47 -13.85 -0.32 -35.36
CA ASP A 47 -14.01 -0.56 -33.92
C ASP A 47 -15.29 0.07 -33.37
N ILE A 48 -15.69 1.23 -33.92
CA ILE A 48 -16.88 1.97 -33.51
C ILE A 48 -17.67 2.37 -34.75
N TYR A 49 -18.99 2.32 -34.67
CA TYR A 49 -19.86 2.79 -35.74
C TYR A 49 -21.13 3.44 -35.21
N GLY A 50 -21.75 4.26 -36.05
CA GLY A 50 -23.03 4.90 -35.78
C GLY A 50 -23.57 5.59 -37.01
N ILE A 51 -24.80 6.08 -36.90
CA ILE A 51 -25.42 6.94 -37.92
C ILE A 51 -25.55 8.33 -37.29
N PRO A 52 -24.80 9.34 -37.77
CA PRO A 52 -24.93 10.69 -37.25
C PRO A 52 -26.34 11.25 -37.39
N LYS A 53 -26.68 12.23 -36.54
CA LYS A 53 -27.96 12.91 -36.62
C LYS A 53 -28.13 13.53 -38.01
N TYR A 54 -29.29 13.29 -38.62
CA TYR A 54 -29.66 13.71 -39.99
C TYR A 54 -28.96 12.95 -41.13
N GLU A 55 -28.24 11.87 -40.83
CA GLU A 55 -27.71 10.95 -41.83
C GLU A 55 -28.52 9.65 -41.87
N SER A 56 -28.38 8.90 -42.98
CA SER A 56 -28.98 7.57 -43.15
C SER A 56 -27.94 6.47 -43.38
N GLU A 57 -26.67 6.84 -43.45
CA GLU A 57 -25.55 5.96 -43.77
C GLU A 57 -24.59 5.84 -42.59
N TYR A 58 -23.90 4.70 -42.48
CA TYR A 58 -22.99 4.42 -41.37
C TYR A 58 -21.68 5.18 -41.48
N TYR A 59 -21.22 5.69 -40.35
CA TYR A 59 -19.88 6.22 -40.15
C TYR A 59 -19.12 5.22 -39.28
N GLY A 60 -17.86 4.96 -39.62
CA GLY A 60 -17.01 4.00 -38.92
C GLY A 60 -15.74 4.65 -38.40
N ILE A 61 -15.24 4.19 -37.25
CA ILE A 61 -14.00 4.66 -36.64
C ILE A 61 -13.12 3.45 -36.35
N GLN A 62 -11.87 3.52 -36.80
CA GLN A 62 -10.79 2.65 -36.35
C GLN A 62 -9.96 3.39 -35.32
N CYS A 63 -9.90 2.85 -34.11
CA CYS A 63 -9.06 3.33 -33.03
C CYS A 63 -7.69 2.63 -33.10
N LYS A 64 -6.61 3.39 -32.93
CA LYS A 64 -5.26 2.87 -32.74
C LYS A 64 -4.63 3.52 -31.51
N GLY A 65 -4.61 2.79 -30.40
CA GLY A 65 -3.80 3.15 -29.24
C GLY A 65 -2.33 2.87 -29.54
N LYS A 66 -1.52 3.92 -29.66
CA LYS A 66 -0.06 3.84 -29.73
C LYS A 66 0.49 4.23 -28.36
N ASP A 67 1.27 3.34 -27.78
CA ASP A 67 1.85 3.50 -26.44
C ASP A 67 2.83 4.68 -26.41
N LEU A 68 2.71 5.54 -25.40
CA LEU A 68 3.56 6.68 -25.11
C LEU A 68 5.05 6.28 -25.06
N TYR A 69 5.37 5.07 -24.60
CA TYR A 69 6.76 4.61 -24.47
C TYR A 69 7.39 4.16 -25.79
N THR A 70 6.59 3.86 -26.82
CA THR A 70 7.11 3.29 -28.07
C THR A 70 7.15 4.28 -29.23
N ASN A 71 6.53 5.46 -29.08
CA ASN A 71 6.44 6.52 -30.08
C ASN A 71 6.08 6.01 -31.50
N LYS A 72 5.34 4.89 -31.57
CA LYS A 72 5.05 4.22 -32.83
C LYS A 72 4.03 5.02 -33.63
N ALA A 73 4.49 5.64 -34.71
CA ALA A 73 3.63 6.30 -35.68
C ALA A 73 2.69 5.31 -36.38
N LEU A 74 1.57 5.84 -36.90
CA LEU A 74 0.71 5.11 -37.82
C LEU A 74 1.44 4.94 -39.15
N THR A 75 1.42 3.73 -39.73
CA THR A 75 2.13 3.47 -41.01
C THR A 75 1.18 3.43 -42.20
N LYS A 76 1.67 3.76 -43.41
CA LYS A 76 0.90 3.66 -44.66
C LYS A 76 0.34 2.25 -44.89
N ASN A 77 1.13 1.22 -44.61
CA ASN A 77 0.72 -0.18 -44.72
C ASN A 77 -0.40 -0.54 -43.72
N GLU A 78 -0.37 -0.02 -42.49
CA GLU A 78 -1.49 -0.18 -41.55
C GLU A 78 -2.75 0.48 -42.09
N ILE A 79 -2.64 1.72 -42.60
CA ILE A 79 -3.78 2.47 -43.16
C ILE A 79 -4.43 1.70 -44.30
N ASP A 80 -3.64 1.24 -45.29
CA ASP A 80 -4.16 0.48 -46.43
C ASP A 80 -4.83 -0.83 -45.99
N LYS A 81 -4.24 -1.51 -45.00
CA LYS A 81 -4.81 -2.75 -44.46
C LYS A 81 -6.17 -2.51 -43.83
N GLU A 82 -6.31 -1.49 -42.99
CA GLU A 82 -7.57 -1.17 -42.32
C GLU A 82 -8.62 -0.65 -43.31
N ILE A 83 -8.24 0.17 -44.29
CA ILE A 83 -9.14 0.58 -45.38
C ILE A 83 -9.70 -0.65 -46.12
N ASN A 84 -8.83 -1.61 -46.47
CA ASN A 84 -9.24 -2.83 -47.16
C ASN A 84 -10.19 -3.71 -46.32
N TYR A 85 -10.07 -3.66 -44.99
CA TYR A 85 -11.02 -4.30 -44.10
C TYR A 85 -12.35 -3.53 -44.04
N ALA A 86 -12.31 -2.20 -43.92
CA ALA A 86 -13.49 -1.34 -43.85
C ALA A 86 -14.35 -1.42 -45.13
N LEU A 87 -13.75 -1.70 -46.30
CA LEU A 87 -14.48 -1.99 -47.55
C LEU A 87 -15.46 -3.17 -47.40
N LYS A 88 -15.22 -4.10 -46.47
CA LYS A 88 -16.06 -5.27 -46.21
C LYS A 88 -17.14 -5.01 -45.17
N PHE A 89 -17.16 -3.82 -44.54
CA PHE A 89 -18.16 -3.44 -43.57
C PHE A 89 -19.55 -3.38 -44.24
N LYS A 90 -20.56 -3.95 -43.57
CA LYS A 90 -21.94 -4.02 -44.07
C LYS A 90 -22.91 -3.51 -42.99
N PRO A 91 -23.85 -2.61 -43.34
CA PRO A 91 -23.99 -1.88 -44.63
C PRO A 91 -22.79 -0.98 -44.95
N LYS A 92 -22.66 -0.51 -46.20
CA LYS A 92 -21.51 0.32 -46.60
C LYS A 92 -21.39 1.58 -45.74
N LEU A 93 -20.15 1.99 -45.48
CA LEU A 93 -19.87 3.27 -44.81
C LEU A 93 -20.02 4.44 -45.78
N LYS A 94 -20.37 5.61 -45.25
CA LYS A 94 -20.23 6.91 -45.93
C LYS A 94 -18.91 7.58 -45.56
N LYS A 95 -18.49 7.48 -44.30
CA LYS A 95 -17.22 8.02 -43.79
C LYS A 95 -16.51 7.03 -42.90
N PHE A 96 -15.18 7.02 -42.99
CA PHE A 96 -14.29 6.19 -42.19
C PHE A 96 -13.18 7.05 -41.55
N TYR A 97 -13.08 6.95 -40.23
CA TYR A 97 -12.19 7.76 -39.41
C TYR A 97 -11.08 6.91 -38.81
N PHE A 98 -9.84 7.33 -38.97
CA PHE A 98 -8.74 6.87 -38.16
C PHE A 98 -8.60 7.78 -36.94
N ALA A 99 -8.74 7.21 -35.75
CA ALA A 99 -8.46 7.90 -34.49
C ALA A 99 -7.21 7.28 -33.85
N THR A 100 -6.21 8.08 -33.53
CA THR A 100 -4.94 7.60 -32.98
C THR A 100 -4.46 8.44 -31.81
N THR A 101 -3.82 7.79 -30.81
CA THR A 101 -3.12 8.49 -29.72
C THR A 101 -1.71 8.95 -30.12
N ALA A 102 -1.28 8.69 -31.36
CA ALA A 102 -0.04 9.21 -31.90
C ALA A 102 -0.19 10.70 -32.27
N ASN A 103 0.93 11.41 -32.19
CA ASN A 103 1.03 12.80 -32.63
C ASN A 103 0.86 12.91 -34.15
N LYS A 104 0.64 14.13 -34.63
CA LYS A 104 0.57 14.44 -36.07
C LYS A 104 1.84 14.07 -36.81
N ASP A 105 1.66 13.48 -37.99
CA ASP A 105 2.74 13.19 -38.96
C ASP A 105 2.30 13.68 -40.34
N ALA A 106 3.01 14.69 -40.86
CA ALA A 106 2.68 15.34 -42.12
C ALA A 106 2.62 14.37 -43.32
N ASN A 107 3.49 13.34 -43.34
CA ASN A 107 3.52 12.36 -44.43
C ASN A 107 2.28 11.45 -44.39
N ILE A 108 1.79 11.15 -43.19
CA ILE A 108 0.60 10.32 -42.99
C ILE A 108 -0.67 11.14 -43.26
N GLU A 109 -0.73 12.39 -42.83
CA GLU A 109 -1.83 13.30 -43.17
C GLU A 109 -1.93 13.50 -44.69
N GLU A 110 -0.81 13.72 -45.38
CA GLU A 110 -0.78 13.80 -46.85
C GLU A 110 -1.30 12.52 -47.49
N TYR A 111 -0.86 11.37 -46.98
CA TYR A 111 -1.31 10.07 -47.47
C TYR A 111 -2.82 9.87 -47.33
N ILE A 112 -3.39 10.24 -46.18
CA ILE A 112 -4.83 10.18 -45.93
C ILE A 112 -5.59 11.12 -46.87
N ARG A 113 -5.10 12.34 -47.12
CA ARG A 113 -5.72 13.27 -48.08
C ARG A 113 -5.78 12.68 -49.49
N ILE A 114 -4.69 12.06 -49.96
CA ILE A 114 -4.65 11.38 -51.27
C ILE A 114 -5.66 10.23 -51.30
N LYS A 115 -5.67 9.36 -50.27
CA LYS A 115 -6.61 8.24 -50.19
C LYS A 115 -8.08 8.69 -50.15
N ASN A 116 -8.37 9.79 -49.48
CA ASN A 116 -9.71 10.35 -49.42
C ASN A 116 -10.21 10.77 -50.82
N ILE A 117 -9.38 11.47 -51.60
CA ILE A 117 -9.73 11.84 -52.98
C ILE A 117 -9.95 10.59 -53.85
N GLU A 118 -9.05 9.60 -53.80
CA GLU A 118 -9.19 8.33 -54.53
C GLU A 118 -10.52 7.62 -54.20
N HIS A 119 -10.95 7.65 -52.94
CA HIS A 119 -12.17 7.01 -52.49
C HIS A 119 -13.43 7.78 -52.89
N ILE A 120 -13.39 9.12 -52.83
CA ILE A 120 -14.50 9.99 -53.24
C ILE A 120 -14.77 9.80 -54.74
N GLU A 121 -13.71 9.81 -55.57
CA GLU A 121 -13.83 9.58 -57.03
C GLU A 121 -14.46 8.22 -57.36
N LYS A 122 -14.14 7.19 -56.56
CA LYS A 122 -14.69 5.84 -56.71
C LYS A 122 -16.06 5.65 -56.03
N LYS A 123 -16.62 6.68 -55.40
CA LYS A 123 -17.89 6.64 -54.65
C LYS A 123 -17.93 5.53 -53.59
N ILE A 124 -16.87 5.43 -52.80
CA ILE A 124 -16.73 4.41 -51.73
C ILE A 124 -17.16 4.99 -50.38
N PHE A 125 -16.23 5.60 -49.63
CA PHE A 125 -16.45 6.32 -48.37
C PHE A 125 -15.34 7.34 -48.20
N GLU A 126 -15.60 8.46 -47.53
CA GLU A 126 -14.55 9.42 -47.19
C GLU A 126 -13.59 8.84 -46.14
N VAL A 127 -12.31 9.19 -46.22
CA VAL A 127 -11.27 8.77 -45.27
C VAL A 127 -10.74 9.98 -44.52
N HIS A 128 -10.76 9.92 -43.19
CA HIS A 128 -10.35 11.01 -42.30
C HIS A 128 -9.35 10.51 -41.25
N LEU A 129 -8.49 11.40 -40.75
CA LEU A 129 -7.52 11.13 -39.68
C LEU A 129 -7.67 12.16 -38.57
N TYR A 130 -7.67 11.67 -37.33
CA TYR A 130 -7.66 12.46 -36.11
C TYR A 130 -6.51 11.95 -35.23
N CYS A 131 -5.45 12.74 -35.15
CA CYS A 131 -4.33 12.50 -34.25
C CYS A 131 -4.67 12.97 -32.83
N TRP A 132 -3.79 12.68 -31.86
CA TRP A 132 -4.09 12.98 -30.46
C TRP A 132 -4.39 14.46 -30.23
N GLU A 133 -3.65 15.35 -30.88
CA GLU A 133 -3.86 16.79 -30.79
C GLU A 133 -5.24 17.20 -31.31
N ASP A 134 -5.69 16.63 -32.44
CA ASP A 134 -7.04 16.89 -32.97
C ASP A 134 -8.12 16.38 -32.02
N ILE A 135 -7.90 15.20 -31.43
CA ILE A 135 -8.83 14.59 -30.47
C ILE A 135 -8.92 15.45 -29.21
N VAL A 136 -7.81 16.00 -28.71
CA VAL A 136 -7.80 16.90 -27.56
C VAL A 136 -8.57 18.17 -27.85
N ASP A 137 -8.37 18.78 -29.03
CA ASP A 137 -9.12 19.95 -29.44
C ASP A 137 -10.62 19.66 -29.50
N LEU A 138 -11.01 18.53 -30.13
CA LEU A 138 -12.40 18.08 -30.15
C LEU A 138 -12.96 17.84 -28.75
N ILE A 139 -12.20 17.23 -27.83
CA ILE A 139 -12.65 17.01 -26.44
C ILE A 139 -12.92 18.36 -25.76
N ASN A 140 -12.03 19.34 -25.92
CA ASN A 140 -12.20 20.66 -25.32
C ASN A 140 -13.41 21.42 -25.88
N GLU A 141 -13.78 21.17 -27.14
CA GLU A 141 -14.96 21.74 -27.80
C GLU A 141 -16.28 21.04 -27.44
N ASN A 142 -16.22 19.86 -26.82
CA ASN A 142 -17.37 18.99 -26.54
C ASN A 142 -17.53 18.76 -25.02
N PRO A 143 -18.32 19.59 -24.31
CA PRO A 143 -18.37 19.62 -22.86
C PRO A 143 -18.76 18.30 -22.18
N ASP A 144 -19.66 17.51 -22.76
CA ASP A 144 -20.08 16.25 -22.11
C ASP A 144 -18.94 15.23 -22.13
N THR A 145 -18.16 15.22 -23.21
CA THR A 145 -16.97 14.38 -23.35
C THR A 145 -15.82 14.90 -22.49
N TYR A 146 -15.58 16.21 -22.46
CA TYR A 146 -14.59 16.80 -21.56
C TYR A 146 -14.87 16.41 -20.11
N ASN A 147 -16.11 16.62 -19.64
CA ASN A 147 -16.52 16.27 -18.29
C ASN A 147 -16.39 14.77 -18.03
N PHE A 148 -16.83 13.92 -18.97
CA PHE A 148 -16.65 12.47 -18.86
C PHE A 148 -15.16 12.10 -18.73
N TYR A 149 -14.31 12.67 -19.58
CA TYR A 149 -12.92 12.27 -19.66
C TYR A 149 -12.11 12.77 -18.46
N VAL A 150 -12.25 14.04 -18.09
CA VAL A 150 -11.63 14.62 -16.90
C VAL A 150 -12.10 13.90 -15.65
N ASN A 151 -13.40 13.60 -15.51
CA ASN A 151 -13.89 12.82 -14.37
C ASN A 151 -13.36 11.38 -14.38
N SER A 152 -13.19 10.75 -15.54
CA SER A 152 -12.62 9.40 -15.61
C SER A 152 -11.13 9.36 -15.22
N ILE A 153 -10.35 10.36 -15.62
CA ILE A 153 -8.96 10.56 -15.22
C ILE A 153 -8.86 10.89 -13.73
N ASN A 154 -9.74 11.77 -13.24
CA ASN A 154 -9.80 12.17 -11.84
C ASN A 154 -10.30 11.03 -10.95
N PHE A 155 -11.24 10.17 -11.38
CA PHE A 155 -11.70 9.04 -10.58
C PHE A 155 -10.58 8.01 -10.33
N LYS A 156 -9.67 7.81 -11.30
CA LYS A 156 -8.47 6.99 -11.12
C LYS A 156 -7.39 7.68 -10.26
N SER A 157 -7.38 9.01 -10.14
CA SER A 157 -6.34 9.79 -9.45
C SER A 157 -6.79 10.51 -8.16
N ASN A 158 -8.07 10.44 -7.81
CA ASN A 158 -8.65 11.19 -6.69
C ASN A 158 -8.42 10.50 -5.33
N ASN A 159 -8.36 9.17 -5.29
CA ASN A 159 -8.09 8.43 -4.06
C ASN A 159 -6.71 7.78 -4.16
N SER A 160 -5.77 8.24 -3.34
CA SER A 160 -4.42 7.67 -3.27
C SER A 160 -3.94 7.76 -1.83
N VAL A 161 -3.27 6.72 -1.36
CA VAL A 161 -2.69 6.72 -0.02
C VAL A 161 -1.21 6.42 -0.06
N LYS A 162 -0.48 7.09 0.84
CA LYS A 162 0.88 6.73 1.20
C LYS A 162 0.86 6.14 2.60
N VAL A 163 1.27 4.88 2.72
CA VAL A 163 1.43 4.18 4.00
C VAL A 163 2.92 4.07 4.30
N THR A 164 3.32 4.47 5.50
CA THR A 164 4.71 4.51 5.97
C THR A 164 4.76 4.19 7.46
N PHE A 165 5.96 3.99 8.00
CA PHE A 165 6.18 4.07 9.44
C PHE A 165 6.06 5.52 9.94
N GLU A 166 6.06 5.72 11.27
CA GLU A 166 5.95 7.03 11.90
C GLU A 166 6.98 8.05 11.37
N ASN A 167 8.19 7.58 11.07
CA ASN A 167 9.29 8.36 10.49
C ASN A 167 9.07 8.80 9.02
N GLY A 168 7.96 8.42 8.40
CA GLY A 168 7.62 8.75 7.01
C GLY A 168 8.34 7.91 5.94
N LYS A 169 9.07 6.86 6.35
CA LYS A 169 9.77 5.94 5.45
C LYS A 169 9.01 4.62 5.33
N SER A 170 9.30 3.87 4.25
CA SER A 170 8.79 2.52 4.03
C SER A 170 9.63 1.43 4.68
N GLU A 171 10.78 1.83 5.27
CA GLU A 171 11.74 0.96 5.92
C GLU A 171 11.97 1.45 7.36
N LEU A 172 12.03 0.51 8.30
CA LEU A 172 12.29 0.76 9.71
C LEU A 172 13.38 -0.18 10.20
N GLU A 173 14.37 0.34 10.90
CA GLU A 173 15.36 -0.46 11.61
C GLU A 173 14.98 -0.54 13.09
N ILE A 174 14.93 -1.75 13.65
CA ILE A 174 14.65 -1.98 15.06
C ILE A 174 15.79 -2.72 15.75
N ASN A 175 16.05 -2.33 17.00
CA ASN A 175 17.11 -2.91 17.83
C ASN A 175 16.51 -3.54 19.10
N PRO A 176 15.81 -4.68 18.99
CA PRO A 176 15.23 -5.37 20.14
C PRO A 176 16.34 -5.87 21.07
N LYS A 177 16.15 -5.76 22.38
CA LYS A 177 17.16 -6.19 23.35
C LYS A 177 16.89 -7.61 23.80
N PHE A 178 17.94 -8.42 23.82
CA PHE A 178 17.92 -9.75 24.39
C PHE A 178 19.04 -9.90 25.41
N ARG A 179 18.99 -10.94 26.25
CA ARG A 179 20.05 -11.24 27.21
C ARG A 179 20.68 -12.60 26.96
N GLU A 180 22.00 -12.67 27.04
CA GLU A 180 22.76 -13.93 27.11
C GLU A 180 23.38 -14.00 28.51
N SER A 181 22.95 -14.96 29.35
CA SER A 181 23.52 -15.10 30.69
C SER A 181 24.77 -15.96 30.63
N VAL A 182 25.86 -15.46 31.21
CA VAL A 182 27.12 -16.19 31.35
C VAL A 182 27.32 -16.48 32.83
N ILE A 183 27.20 -17.75 33.20
CA ILE A 183 27.41 -18.19 34.58
C ILE A 183 28.90 -18.54 34.73
N ILE A 184 29.57 -17.84 35.64
CA ILE A 184 30.96 -18.08 36.00
C ILE A 184 30.97 -18.78 37.36
N TYR A 185 31.40 -20.04 37.37
CA TYR A 185 31.57 -20.80 38.60
C TYR A 185 32.95 -20.54 39.18
N LYS A 186 33.03 -19.94 40.37
CA LYS A 186 34.28 -19.64 41.08
C LYS A 186 34.42 -20.50 42.34
N PRO A 187 35.64 -20.89 42.74
CA PRO A 187 35.84 -21.66 43.97
C PRO A 187 35.49 -20.82 45.20
N LYS A 188 34.77 -21.42 46.16
CA LYS A 188 34.49 -20.81 47.46
C LYS A 188 35.76 -20.82 48.32
N ILE A 189 36.36 -19.65 48.54
CA ILE A 189 37.54 -19.52 49.41
C ILE A 189 37.05 -19.31 50.84
N VAL A 190 37.22 -20.31 51.70
CA VAL A 190 36.99 -20.18 53.15
C VAL A 190 38.32 -19.76 53.79
N PRO A 191 38.45 -18.55 54.36
CA PRO A 191 39.62 -18.21 55.16
C PRO A 191 39.62 -19.07 56.43
N ILE A 192 40.72 -19.78 56.69
CA ILE A 192 40.97 -20.45 57.98
C ILE A 192 41.26 -19.33 58.97
N ASN A 193 40.27 -18.96 59.79
CA ASN A 193 40.50 -18.28 61.06
C ASN A 193 39.50 -18.78 62.11
N GLU A 194 40.11 -19.39 63.13
CA GLU A 194 39.74 -19.58 64.52
C GLU A 194 38.25 -19.59 64.94
N MET A 195 37.92 -20.72 65.56
CA MET A 195 36.73 -21.02 66.32
C MET A 195 36.55 -20.00 67.47
N THR A 196 35.75 -18.94 67.30
CA THR A 196 35.23 -18.16 68.44
C THR A 196 33.78 -17.71 68.24
N THR A 197 32.91 -18.30 69.08
CA THR A 197 31.73 -17.68 69.70
C THR A 197 30.53 -17.32 68.82
N THR A 198 29.92 -18.33 68.20
CA THR A 198 28.45 -18.36 68.05
C THR A 198 27.83 -18.71 69.40
N ALA A 199 27.31 -17.73 70.17
CA ALA A 199 26.32 -18.03 71.22
C ALA A 199 25.63 -16.83 71.92
N PHE A 200 26.07 -15.57 71.81
CA PHE A 200 25.59 -14.53 72.75
C PHE A 200 25.09 -13.19 72.19
N PHE A 201 24.84 -13.07 70.88
CA PHE A 201 24.15 -11.89 70.29
C PHE A 201 22.78 -12.21 69.66
N GLY A 202 22.21 -13.38 69.99
CA GLY A 202 20.88 -13.84 69.54
C GLY A 202 19.72 -13.44 70.47
N MET A 203 19.96 -12.63 71.49
CA MET A 203 18.95 -12.07 72.38
C MET A 203 19.18 -10.57 72.45
N PHE A 204 18.11 -9.76 72.40
CA PHE A 204 18.09 -8.30 72.27
C PHE A 204 18.10 -7.72 70.85
N ALA A 205 17.10 -8.10 70.04
CA ALA A 205 16.47 -7.18 69.09
C ALA A 205 14.96 -7.45 68.87
N ASN A 206 14.33 -8.23 69.76
CA ASN A 206 12.89 -8.47 69.77
C ASN A 206 12.25 -7.63 70.88
N GLN A 207 11.95 -6.37 70.59
CA GLN A 207 10.84 -5.59 71.15
C GLN A 207 10.97 -4.15 70.67
N GLN A 208 10.26 -3.83 69.58
CA GLN A 208 9.55 -2.57 69.34
C GLN A 208 9.20 -2.49 67.84
N LYS A 209 8.00 -2.96 67.48
CA LYS A 209 7.16 -2.37 66.43
C LYS A 209 5.72 -2.72 66.74
N ILE A 210 5.13 -1.82 67.51
CA ILE A 210 3.73 -1.73 67.89
C ILE A 210 2.98 -1.15 66.67
N PHE A 211 1.89 -1.79 66.26
CA PHE A 211 0.86 -1.35 65.31
C PHE A 211 1.33 -0.52 64.10
N ALA A 212 1.68 -1.21 63.00
CA ALA A 212 1.48 -0.66 61.66
C ALA A 212 0.11 -1.16 61.16
N PRO A 213 -0.75 -0.32 60.56
CA PRO A 213 -1.97 -0.81 59.93
C PRO A 213 -1.58 -1.79 58.83
N ILE A 214 -2.28 -2.92 58.75
CA ILE A 214 -2.18 -3.81 57.58
C ILE A 214 -2.82 -3.06 56.42
N THR A 215 -2.05 -2.18 55.79
CA THR A 215 -2.29 -1.78 54.42
C THR A 215 -1.49 -2.74 53.56
N THR A 216 -2.13 -3.82 53.11
CA THR A 216 -1.60 -4.62 52.00
C THR A 216 -1.69 -3.79 50.71
N PHE A 217 -0.84 -2.77 50.59
CA PHE A 217 -0.47 -2.26 49.29
C PHE A 217 0.50 -3.28 48.70
N HIS A 218 -0.02 -4.15 47.83
CA HIS A 218 0.87 -4.91 46.96
C HIS A 218 1.52 -3.90 46.02
N ASN A 219 2.78 -3.55 46.27
CA ASN A 219 3.61 -2.88 45.28
C ASN A 219 3.86 -3.87 44.14
N TYR A 220 2.95 -3.91 43.18
CA TYR A 220 3.13 -4.72 41.97
C TYR A 220 4.14 -4.01 41.08
N LYS A 221 5.38 -4.52 41.03
CA LYS A 221 6.38 -4.04 40.07
C LYS A 221 5.92 -4.40 38.66
N ILE A 222 5.60 -3.39 37.86
CA ILE A 222 5.33 -3.56 36.43
C ILE A 222 6.64 -3.92 35.74
N LYS A 223 6.63 -4.97 34.92
CA LYS A 223 7.82 -5.35 34.14
C LYS A 223 7.65 -4.96 32.69
N ILE A 224 8.72 -4.49 32.05
CA ILE A 224 8.75 -4.21 30.60
C ILE A 224 9.64 -5.24 29.93
N ASN A 225 9.14 -5.87 28.88
CA ASN A 225 9.94 -6.70 27.99
C ASN A 225 10.53 -5.84 26.86
N GLN A 226 11.84 -5.57 26.91
CA GLN A 226 12.57 -4.80 25.89
C GLN A 226 12.94 -5.62 24.64
N SER A 227 12.58 -6.91 24.60
CA SER A 227 12.67 -7.73 23.39
C SER A 227 11.57 -7.41 22.38
N PHE A 228 10.49 -6.77 22.82
CA PHE A 228 9.51 -6.18 21.91
C PHE A 228 10.02 -4.84 21.37
N ALA A 229 10.00 -4.70 20.05
CA ALA A 229 10.15 -3.43 19.37
C ALA A 229 8.77 -2.83 19.10
N LYS A 230 8.65 -1.51 19.23
CA LYS A 230 7.41 -0.79 18.94
C LYS A 230 7.45 -0.12 17.58
N PHE A 231 6.33 -0.09 16.87
CA PHE A 231 6.15 0.70 15.66
C PHE A 231 4.71 1.17 15.50
N ASN A 232 4.52 2.19 14.69
CA ASN A 232 3.21 2.74 14.33
C ASN A 232 3.10 2.83 12.81
N ILE A 233 1.87 2.71 12.30
CA ILE A 233 1.57 2.91 10.90
C ILE A 233 1.01 4.31 10.69
N LYS A 234 1.65 5.05 9.79
CA LYS A 234 1.23 6.35 9.31
C LYS A 234 0.56 6.18 7.95
N ILE A 235 -0.66 6.68 7.83
CA ILE A 235 -1.45 6.70 6.60
C ILE A 235 -1.66 8.17 6.23
N GLN A 236 -1.25 8.56 5.03
CA GLN A 236 -1.47 9.89 4.48
C GLN A 236 -2.34 9.77 3.24
N ASN A 237 -3.42 10.55 3.16
CA ASN A 237 -4.17 10.69 1.92
C ASN A 237 -3.40 11.63 0.98
N THR A 238 -2.86 11.07 -0.10
CA THR A 238 -2.15 11.81 -1.15
C THR A 238 -3.04 12.11 -2.35
N GLY A 239 -4.31 11.69 -2.30
CA GLY A 239 -5.33 11.99 -3.29
C GLY A 239 -6.12 13.25 -2.96
N ASN A 240 -6.90 13.72 -3.93
CA ASN A 240 -7.72 14.93 -3.82
C ASN A 240 -9.11 14.69 -3.24
N ALA A 241 -9.55 13.43 -3.13
CA ALA A 241 -10.87 13.07 -2.61
C ALA A 241 -10.76 12.42 -1.23
N PRO A 242 -11.82 12.57 -0.40
CA PRO A 242 -11.85 11.97 0.93
C PRO A 242 -11.94 10.45 0.86
N ILE A 243 -11.22 9.79 1.76
CA ILE A 243 -11.28 8.34 1.97
C ILE A 243 -12.15 8.10 3.21
N GLU A 244 -13.34 7.54 2.97
CA GLU A 244 -14.35 7.29 4.00
C GLU A 244 -14.48 5.80 4.31
N GLU A 245 -14.81 5.48 5.56
CA GLU A 245 -15.07 4.11 6.03
C GLU A 245 -13.92 3.15 5.71
N PHE A 246 -12.69 3.61 5.90
CA PHE A 246 -11.48 2.83 5.71
C PHE A 246 -11.08 1.96 6.92
N LYS A 247 -10.40 0.87 6.59
CA LYS A 247 -9.63 0.04 7.51
C LYS A 247 -8.34 -0.36 6.82
N ILE A 248 -7.30 -0.61 7.59
CA ILE A 248 -6.04 -1.16 7.07
C ILE A 248 -5.79 -2.52 7.69
N ILE A 249 -5.39 -3.47 6.87
CA ILE A 249 -5.00 -4.81 7.28
C ILE A 249 -3.49 -4.91 7.04
N LEU A 250 -2.75 -5.37 8.03
CA LEU A 250 -1.33 -5.67 7.94
C LEU A 250 -1.17 -7.18 8.10
N GLU A 251 -0.44 -7.79 7.18
CA GLU A 251 -0.05 -9.19 7.20
C GLU A 251 1.46 -9.22 7.39
N ILE A 252 1.89 -9.81 8.50
CA ILE A 252 3.31 -9.92 8.83
C ILE A 252 3.84 -11.17 8.12
N ASN A 253 4.71 -10.95 7.13
CA ASN A 253 5.40 -11.99 6.41
C ASN A 253 6.83 -12.12 6.95
N GLY A 254 7.02 -13.08 7.82
CA GLY A 254 8.30 -13.43 8.41
C GLY A 254 8.10 -14.17 9.72
N ASP A 255 9.09 -14.97 10.11
CA ASP A 255 9.05 -15.64 11.40
C ASP A 255 9.28 -14.61 12.51
N ILE A 256 8.33 -14.54 13.44
CA ILE A 256 8.36 -13.69 14.63
C ILE A 256 8.01 -14.54 15.85
N ASP A 257 8.53 -14.17 17.01
CA ASP A 257 8.23 -14.90 18.25
C ASP A 257 6.85 -14.51 18.82
N ASP A 258 6.48 -13.22 18.77
CA ASP A 258 5.20 -12.74 19.31
C ASP A 258 4.80 -11.37 18.72
N LEU A 259 3.52 -11.04 18.86
CA LEU A 259 2.91 -9.80 18.41
C LEU A 259 1.84 -9.36 19.42
N ASP A 260 1.92 -8.13 19.92
CA ASP A 260 1.04 -7.65 20.98
C ASP A 260 0.74 -6.14 20.88
N LYS A 261 -0.19 -5.68 21.72
CA LYS A 261 -0.56 -4.25 21.88
C LYS A 261 0.22 -3.56 23.00
N THR A 262 1.02 -4.31 23.75
CA THR A 262 1.84 -3.79 24.86
C THR A 262 3.07 -4.66 25.07
N ASN A 263 4.17 -4.06 25.53
CA ASN A 263 5.35 -4.77 26.02
C ASN A 263 5.40 -4.88 27.55
N LYS A 264 4.34 -4.45 28.25
CA LYS A 264 4.22 -4.55 29.70
C LYS A 264 3.72 -5.92 30.10
N ILE A 265 4.42 -6.56 31.04
CA ILE A 265 3.99 -7.80 31.67
C ILE A 265 3.21 -7.42 32.93
N ILE A 266 1.89 -7.53 32.85
CA ILE A 266 0.98 -7.18 33.94
C ILE A 266 0.65 -8.46 34.74
N PRO A 267 0.82 -8.47 36.08
CA PRO A 267 0.42 -9.60 36.90
C PRO A 267 -1.09 -9.90 36.80
N LYS A 268 -1.47 -11.18 36.72
CA LYS A 268 -2.87 -11.66 36.55
C LYS A 268 -3.90 -11.12 37.56
N TYR A 269 -3.47 -10.55 38.68
CA TYR A 269 -4.33 -10.06 39.77
C TYR A 269 -4.32 -8.53 39.94
N SER A 270 -3.76 -7.79 38.97
CA SER A 270 -3.73 -6.32 39.03
C SER A 270 -5.09 -5.73 38.60
N LEU A 271 -5.83 -5.14 39.55
CA LEU A 271 -7.04 -4.36 39.29
C LEU A 271 -6.66 -2.95 38.81
N ILE A 272 -6.32 -2.80 37.52
CA ILE A 272 -6.14 -1.48 36.91
C ILE A 272 -7.41 -1.16 36.13
N GLU A 273 -8.00 0.00 36.37
CA GLU A 273 -9.04 0.58 35.52
C GLU A 273 -8.51 0.67 34.09
N TYR A 274 -9.01 -0.20 33.21
CA TYR A 274 -8.80 -0.03 31.79
C TYR A 274 -9.56 1.23 31.38
N ASN A 275 -8.83 2.30 31.05
CA ASN A 275 -9.38 3.41 30.28
C ASN A 275 -10.19 2.80 29.11
N THR A 276 -11.47 3.15 29.03
CA THR A 276 -12.48 2.65 28.08
C THR A 276 -12.24 3.17 26.65
N ILE A 277 -10.97 3.22 26.24
CA ILE A 277 -10.54 3.62 24.91
C ILE A 277 -10.65 2.36 24.06
N THR A 278 -11.66 2.27 23.21
CA THR A 278 -11.74 1.23 22.18
C THR A 278 -10.43 1.28 21.38
N PRO A 279 -9.62 0.21 21.36
CA PRO A 279 -8.35 0.23 20.64
C PRO A 279 -8.64 0.23 19.14
N ASP A 280 -7.87 1.01 18.38
CA ASP A 280 -8.03 1.04 16.92
C ASP A 280 -7.36 -0.18 16.27
N ILE A 281 -6.78 -1.09 17.07
CA ILE A 281 -5.98 -2.24 16.63
C ILE A 281 -6.57 -3.55 17.14
N TYR A 282 -6.67 -4.54 16.25
CA TYR A 282 -7.06 -5.92 16.50
C TYR A 282 -5.96 -6.83 15.96
N ILE A 283 -5.50 -7.79 16.76
CA ILE A 283 -4.38 -8.67 16.42
C ILE A 283 -4.87 -10.10 16.46
N ASP A 284 -4.64 -10.84 15.38
CA ASP A 284 -4.77 -12.29 15.31
C ASP A 284 -3.36 -12.89 15.28
N LYS A 285 -2.98 -13.53 16.40
CA LYS A 285 -1.62 -14.08 16.57
C LYS A 285 -1.41 -15.37 15.78
N GLU A 286 -2.47 -16.13 15.46
CA GLU A 286 -2.33 -17.42 14.77
C GLU A 286 -1.93 -17.23 13.31
N ILE A 287 -2.48 -16.20 12.67
CA ILE A 287 -2.22 -15.86 11.26
C ILE A 287 -1.37 -14.59 11.11
N GLN A 288 -0.83 -14.06 12.22
CA GLN A 288 0.01 -12.85 12.27
C GLN A 288 -0.59 -11.66 11.51
N LEU A 289 -1.89 -11.42 11.71
CA LEU A 289 -2.67 -10.41 11.01
C LEU A 289 -3.11 -9.29 11.97
N ILE A 290 -2.91 -8.05 11.56
CA ILE A 290 -3.29 -6.86 12.31
C ILE A 290 -4.37 -6.12 11.52
N SER A 291 -5.54 -5.94 12.12
CA SER A 291 -6.59 -5.07 11.57
C SER A 291 -6.64 -3.77 12.35
N ILE A 292 -6.48 -2.65 11.65
CA ILE A 292 -6.58 -1.32 12.23
C ILE A 292 -7.84 -0.63 11.70
N ILE A 293 -8.73 -0.24 12.61
CA ILE A 293 -10.00 0.42 12.35
C ILE A 293 -10.00 1.76 13.10
N PRO A 294 -9.67 2.87 12.41
CA PRO A 294 -9.63 4.20 13.01
C PRO A 294 -10.97 4.65 13.58
N LYS A 295 -10.97 5.34 14.74
CA LYS A 295 -12.22 5.97 15.26
C LYS A 295 -12.76 7.04 14.33
N LYS A 296 -11.88 7.93 13.88
CA LYS A 296 -12.20 8.93 12.84
C LYS A 296 -12.01 8.26 11.49
N ASN A 297 -13.10 7.73 10.97
CA ASN A 297 -13.05 6.93 9.75
C ASN A 297 -13.23 7.74 8.45
N ILE A 298 -12.62 8.92 8.40
CA ILE A 298 -12.59 9.81 7.22
C ILE A 298 -11.23 10.51 7.17
N LEU A 299 -10.52 10.36 6.06
CA LEU A 299 -9.28 11.07 5.72
C LEU A 299 -9.53 11.99 4.52
N VAL A 300 -9.59 13.30 4.72
CA VAL A 300 -9.64 14.27 3.60
C VAL A 300 -8.25 14.40 2.94
N GLY A 301 -8.14 15.12 1.83
CA GLY A 301 -6.84 15.33 1.17
C GLY A 301 -5.82 15.93 2.13
N ASP A 302 -4.59 15.42 2.10
CA ASP A 302 -3.47 15.76 2.98
C ASP A 302 -3.63 15.41 4.48
N ASP A 303 -4.79 14.87 4.92
CA ASP A 303 -4.94 14.38 6.28
C ASP A 303 -4.00 13.19 6.53
N ILE A 304 -3.58 13.10 7.80
CA ILE A 304 -2.71 12.05 8.29
C ILE A 304 -3.41 11.32 9.44
N TYR A 305 -3.38 10.00 9.39
CA TYR A 305 -3.71 9.12 10.50
C TYR A 305 -2.46 8.38 10.97
N ILE A 306 -2.30 8.25 12.29
CA ILE A 306 -1.25 7.45 12.93
C ILE A 306 -1.94 6.44 13.82
N SER A 307 -1.60 5.16 13.68
CA SER A 307 -2.15 4.08 14.50
C SER A 307 -1.65 4.14 15.94
N ASP A 308 -2.34 3.42 16.85
CA ASP A 308 -1.77 3.05 18.15
C ASP A 308 -0.46 2.24 17.98
N GLU A 309 0.30 2.11 19.07
CA GLU A 309 1.56 1.36 19.10
C GLU A 309 1.32 -0.14 18.89
N ILE A 310 2.09 -0.74 18.00
CA ILE A 310 2.16 -2.17 17.77
C ILE A 310 3.49 -2.67 18.29
N PHE A 311 3.47 -3.76 19.06
CA PHE A 311 4.68 -4.36 19.61
C PHE A 311 4.94 -5.70 18.92
N ILE A 312 6.09 -5.82 18.27
CA ILE A 312 6.56 -7.03 17.61
C ILE A 312 7.77 -7.57 18.35
N LYS A 313 7.76 -8.86 18.67
CA LYS A 313 8.91 -9.58 19.19
C LYS A 313 9.51 -10.40 18.05
N PRO A 314 10.58 -9.93 17.42
CA PRO A 314 11.22 -10.66 16.32
C PRO A 314 12.05 -11.82 16.85
N LEU A 315 12.56 -12.65 15.95
CA LEU A 315 13.55 -13.66 16.28
C LEU A 315 14.84 -13.04 16.83
N LYS A 316 15.63 -13.87 17.52
CA LYS A 316 16.89 -13.49 18.20
C LYS A 316 18.08 -13.38 17.23
N GLU A 317 17.82 -13.13 15.95
CA GLU A 317 18.80 -13.06 14.87
C GLU A 317 18.48 -11.91 13.90
N GLU A 318 19.47 -11.52 13.09
CA GLU A 318 19.27 -10.50 12.06
C GLU A 318 18.36 -11.02 10.96
N ASN A 319 17.23 -10.34 10.74
CA ASN A 319 16.31 -10.68 9.67
C ASN A 319 15.58 -9.44 9.14
N VAL A 320 14.84 -9.64 8.04
CA VAL A 320 13.96 -8.61 7.47
C VAL A 320 12.54 -9.15 7.51
N ILE A 321 11.67 -8.44 8.22
CA ILE A 321 10.25 -8.72 8.31
C ILE A 321 9.53 -7.86 7.27
N VAL A 322 8.74 -8.51 6.41
CA VAL A 322 7.95 -7.84 5.38
C VAL A 322 6.54 -7.63 5.91
N VAL A 323 6.04 -6.41 5.88
CA VAL A 323 4.69 -6.07 6.32
C VAL A 323 3.87 -5.69 5.10
N ASN A 324 3.06 -6.62 4.63
CA ASN A 324 2.11 -6.39 3.56
C ASN A 324 0.91 -5.64 4.11
N TRP A 325 0.59 -4.49 3.55
CA TRP A 325 -0.57 -3.72 3.97
C TRP A 325 -1.61 -3.64 2.87
N LYS A 326 -2.88 -3.64 3.29
CA LYS A 326 -4.04 -3.50 2.43
C LYS A 326 -5.02 -2.54 3.06
N LEU A 327 -5.16 -1.36 2.46
CA LEU A 327 -6.19 -0.40 2.81
C LEU A 327 -7.46 -0.68 2.01
N ILE A 328 -8.59 -0.77 2.72
CA ILE A 328 -9.91 -0.99 2.15
C ILE A 328 -10.81 0.12 2.67
N SER A 329 -11.44 0.87 1.77
CA SER A 329 -12.45 1.88 2.06
C SER A 329 -13.72 1.63 1.26
N LYS A 330 -14.73 2.49 1.43
CA LYS A 330 -16.01 2.41 0.71
C LYS A 330 -15.88 2.44 -0.82
N SER A 331 -14.99 3.29 -1.32
CA SER A 331 -14.85 3.58 -2.76
C SER A 331 -13.46 3.27 -3.33
N PHE A 332 -12.52 2.86 -2.48
CA PHE A 332 -11.12 2.75 -2.84
C PHE A 332 -10.40 1.62 -2.10
N LYS A 333 -9.46 0.97 -2.79
CA LYS A 333 -8.57 -0.05 -2.23
C LYS A 333 -7.17 0.16 -2.77
N GLN A 334 -6.17 0.07 -1.91
CA GLN A 334 -4.76 0.08 -2.28
C GLN A 334 -3.99 -0.84 -1.36
N ASN A 335 -2.92 -1.44 -1.86
CA ASN A 335 -2.02 -2.29 -1.11
C ASN A 335 -0.57 -1.90 -1.38
N GLY A 336 0.33 -2.37 -0.54
CA GLY A 336 1.76 -2.20 -0.70
C GLY A 336 2.50 -2.94 0.39
N GLU A 337 3.78 -2.60 0.51
CA GLU A 337 4.72 -3.30 1.38
C GLU A 337 5.49 -2.29 2.23
N LEU A 338 5.80 -2.67 3.47
CA LEU A 338 6.78 -2.01 4.34
C LEU A 338 7.80 -3.05 4.81
N LYS A 339 9.00 -2.61 5.18
CA LYS A 339 10.07 -3.51 5.64
C LYS A 339 10.60 -3.11 7.00
N ILE A 340 10.77 -4.09 7.88
CA ILE A 340 11.39 -3.91 9.19
C ILE A 340 12.68 -4.71 9.20
N THR A 341 13.82 -4.03 9.28
CA THR A 341 15.13 -4.64 9.47
C THR A 341 15.39 -4.81 10.96
N VAL A 342 15.65 -6.03 11.38
CA VAL A 342 15.89 -6.39 12.78
C VAL A 342 17.38 -6.56 13.01
N ILE A 343 17.90 -5.82 13.99
CA ILE A 343 19.29 -5.93 14.44
C ILE A 343 19.27 -6.18 15.97
N PRO A 344 19.30 -7.44 16.43
CA PRO A 344 19.21 -7.75 17.85
C PRO A 344 20.39 -7.19 18.67
N ASP A 345 20.10 -6.50 19.78
CA ASP A 345 21.09 -6.06 20.77
C ASP A 345 21.19 -7.07 21.91
N ILE A 346 22.14 -8.01 21.79
CA ILE A 346 22.36 -9.08 22.78
C ILE A 346 23.25 -8.58 23.92
N LYS A 347 22.65 -8.34 25.08
CA LYS A 347 23.37 -7.96 26.31
C LYS A 347 23.85 -9.19 27.06
N ARG A 348 25.16 -9.27 27.29
CA ARG A 348 25.76 -10.31 28.14
C ARG A 348 25.65 -9.94 29.61
N VAL A 349 25.05 -10.81 30.41
CA VAL A 349 24.92 -10.65 31.87
C VAL A 349 25.76 -11.73 32.55
N TYR A 350 26.69 -11.32 33.40
CA TYR A 350 27.57 -12.25 34.10
C TYR A 350 27.03 -12.53 35.51
N ASN A 351 26.79 -13.80 35.81
CA ASN A 351 26.37 -14.25 37.13
C ASN A 351 27.47 -15.12 37.74
N GLU A 352 27.95 -14.75 38.92
CA GLU A 352 28.97 -15.53 39.62
C GLU A 352 28.32 -16.46 40.64
N ILE A 353 28.66 -17.75 40.57
CA ILE A 353 28.22 -18.76 41.52
C ILE A 353 29.45 -19.34 42.19
N LEU A 354 29.48 -19.29 43.53
CA LEU A 354 30.55 -19.91 44.31
C LEU A 354 30.27 -21.41 44.45
N VAL A 355 31.21 -22.24 44.03
CA VAL A 355 31.13 -23.72 44.11
C VAL A 355 32.17 -24.26 45.08
N GLU A 356 31.76 -25.28 45.86
CA GLU A 356 32.64 -25.96 46.82
C GLU A 356 33.50 -27.04 46.16
N ASP A 357 33.06 -27.54 45.01
CA ASP A 357 33.74 -28.57 44.24
C ASP A 357 34.66 -27.94 43.16
N PRO A 358 36.00 -28.13 43.23
CA PRO A 358 36.95 -27.58 42.26
C PRO A 358 36.72 -28.06 40.83
N PHE A 359 36.07 -29.22 40.63
CA PHE A 359 35.77 -29.75 39.30
C PHE A 359 34.56 -29.09 38.64
N LYS A 360 33.80 -28.26 39.37
CA LYS A 360 32.65 -27.50 38.86
C LYS A 360 33.01 -26.07 38.47
N VAL A 361 34.29 -25.68 38.56
CA VAL A 361 34.78 -24.38 38.09
C VAL A 361 34.75 -24.36 36.56
N GLY A 362 34.11 -23.34 35.99
CA GLY A 362 33.89 -23.26 34.56
C GLY A 362 33.03 -22.08 34.14
N ILE A 363 32.85 -21.93 32.84
CA ILE A 363 31.98 -20.92 32.23
C ILE A 363 30.89 -21.65 31.47
N THR A 364 29.62 -21.36 31.78
CA THR A 364 28.48 -21.87 31.03
C THR A 364 27.69 -20.70 30.47
N LYS A 365 27.43 -20.73 29.16
CA LYS A 365 26.54 -19.77 28.50
C LYS A 365 25.12 -20.34 28.48
N SER A 366 24.13 -19.52 28.83
CA SER A 366 22.72 -19.85 28.65
C SER A 366 22.27 -19.61 27.21
N GLU A 367 21.09 -20.09 26.86
CA GLU A 367 20.37 -19.63 25.67
C GLU A 367 20.05 -18.13 25.77
N ILE A 368 19.84 -17.48 24.62
CA ILE A 368 19.45 -16.07 24.53
C ILE A 368 17.98 -15.95 24.96
N ASP A 369 17.73 -15.14 25.98
CA ASP A 369 16.42 -14.92 26.60
C ASP A 369 15.91 -13.49 26.38
N ASP A 370 14.62 -13.28 26.70
CA ASP A 370 13.99 -11.98 26.72
C ASP A 370 14.66 -11.03 27.74
N PHE A 371 14.81 -9.76 27.37
CA PHE A 371 15.38 -8.71 28.23
C PHE A 371 14.26 -7.98 29.00
N ILE A 372 14.00 -8.43 30.22
CA ILE A 372 12.93 -7.89 31.06
C ILE A 372 13.52 -6.97 32.14
N ILE A 373 12.97 -5.77 32.26
CA ILE A 373 13.30 -4.81 33.33
C ILE A 373 12.11 -4.59 34.26
N ASP A 374 12.39 -4.35 35.54
CA ASP A 374 11.40 -3.87 36.49
C ASP A 374 11.31 -2.34 36.40
N ILE A 375 10.09 -1.78 36.37
CA ILE A 375 9.87 -0.36 36.61
C ILE A 375 9.64 -0.20 38.13
N GLU A 376 10.46 0.61 38.79
CA GLU A 376 10.12 1.16 40.11
C GLU A 376 9.37 2.47 39.89
N ASP A 377 8.24 2.64 40.61
CA ASP A 377 7.37 3.82 40.53
C ASP A 377 8.09 5.13 40.84
#